data_AF-A0A532TW97-F1
#
_entry.id   AF-A0A532TW97-F1
#
_cell.length_a   1.000
_cell.length_b   1.000
_cell.length_c   1.000
_cell.angle_alpha   90.00
_cell.angle_beta   90.00
_cell.angle_gamma   90.00
#
_symmetry.space_group_name_H-M   'P 1'
#
loop_
_entity.id
_entity.type
_entity.pdbx_description
1 polymer ?
#
loop_
_entity_poly.entity_id
_entity_poly.type
_entity_poly.pdbx_seq_one_letter_code
_entity_poly.pdbx_strand_id
1 'polypeptide(L)'
;MHINTHLGIGIILASILNYFFNFSLFEYFLILLLSFICDFDVFFSQFAKNHNHRMLISHSIIPSLFIIVIGVITNWPALYFSGIAYSMHIVIDTFDWGTNFFYFQKKQVGLKLLISKEEFNNLPKYLAKYKKPETFFDEKYYSSKICLGIEVILFVLMVIFMIIFAFQYIFLIFIYFIFLCFHLYRHFRLKRIESSD
;
A
#
# COMPACT_ATOMS: atom_id res chain seq x y z
N MET A 1 -0.45 3.54 2.65
CA MET A 1 -1.21 4.51 1.84
C MET A 1 -2.53 3.81 1.52
N HIS A 2 -3.40 4.25 0.60
CA HIS A 2 -4.46 3.31 0.19
C HIS A 2 -3.87 2.15 -0.60
N ILE A 3 -4.48 0.97 -0.46
CA ILE A 3 -4.12 -0.23 -1.21
C ILE A 3 -4.14 0.02 -2.73
N ASN A 4 -5.02 0.93 -3.18
CA ASN A 4 -5.10 1.41 -4.56
C ASN A 4 -3.80 2.00 -5.08
N THR A 5 -3.05 2.71 -4.26
CA THR A 5 -1.80 3.32 -4.68
C THR A 5 -0.71 2.26 -4.87
N HIS A 6 -0.65 1.30 -3.95
CA HIS A 6 0.26 0.16 -4.03
C HIS A 6 -0.09 -0.75 -5.22
N LEU A 7 -1.37 -0.99 -5.48
CA LEU A 7 -1.87 -1.69 -6.66
C LEU A 7 -1.52 -0.94 -7.94
N GLY A 8 -1.74 0.37 -8.01
CA GLY A 8 -1.46 1.19 -9.19
C GLY A 8 0.03 1.16 -9.56
N ILE A 9 0.91 1.27 -8.56
CA ILE A 9 2.35 1.14 -8.76
C ILE A 9 2.74 -0.27 -9.21
N GLY A 10 2.12 -1.31 -8.63
CA GLY A 10 2.28 -2.68 -9.06
C GLY A 10 1.90 -2.89 -10.53
N ILE A 11 0.76 -2.33 -10.96
CA ILE A 11 0.31 -2.39 -12.37
C ILE A 11 1.28 -1.65 -13.28
N ILE A 12 1.73 -0.44 -12.93
CA ILE A 12 2.70 0.32 -13.74
C ILE A 12 3.97 -0.51 -13.91
N LEU A 13 4.54 -1.01 -12.82
CA LEU A 13 5.75 -1.82 -12.84
C LEU A 13 5.56 -3.09 -13.67
N ALA A 14 4.51 -3.87 -13.39
CA ALA A 14 4.21 -5.11 -14.10
C ALA A 14 3.98 -4.86 -15.60
N SER A 15 3.31 -3.76 -15.97
CA SER A 15 3.08 -3.39 -17.37
C SER A 15 4.38 -3.10 -18.11
N ILE A 16 5.26 -2.26 -17.54
CA ILE A 16 6.57 -1.97 -18.14
C ILE A 16 7.36 -3.25 -18.32
N LEU A 17 7.43 -4.09 -17.29
CA LEU A 17 8.22 -5.31 -17.34
C LEU A 17 7.64 -6.36 -18.29
N ASN A 18 6.31 -6.44 -18.41
CA ASN A 18 5.64 -7.33 -19.35
C ASN A 18 6.08 -7.08 -20.79
N TYR A 19 6.35 -5.82 -21.17
CA TYR A 19 6.89 -5.50 -22.49
C TYR A 19 8.26 -6.14 -22.76
N PHE A 20 9.12 -6.26 -21.74
CA PHE A 20 10.47 -6.81 -21.89
C PHE A 20 10.53 -8.34 -21.70
N PHE A 21 9.69 -8.89 -20.83
CA PHE A 21 9.78 -10.30 -20.41
C PHE A 21 8.62 -11.17 -20.92
N ASN A 22 7.57 -10.58 -21.49
CA ASN A 22 6.36 -11.28 -21.96
C ASN A 22 5.76 -12.22 -20.89
N PHE A 23 5.46 -11.68 -19.71
CA PHE A 23 4.93 -12.46 -18.61
C PHE A 23 3.61 -13.13 -18.95
N SER A 24 3.44 -14.37 -18.48
CA SER A 24 2.12 -15.02 -18.43
C SER A 24 1.18 -14.26 -17.48
N LEU A 25 -0.13 -14.51 -17.59
CA LEU A 25 -1.12 -13.91 -16.69
C LEU A 25 -0.79 -14.19 -15.22
N PHE A 26 -0.32 -15.41 -14.91
CA PHE A 26 0.05 -15.80 -13.55
C PHE A 26 1.24 -14.98 -13.04
N GLU A 27 2.29 -14.82 -13.84
CA GLU A 27 3.48 -14.05 -13.47
C GLU A 27 3.18 -12.56 -13.32
N TYR A 28 2.40 -12.00 -14.24
CA TYR A 28 1.92 -10.62 -14.15
C TYR A 28 1.11 -10.41 -12.88
N PHE A 29 0.17 -11.31 -12.59
CA PHE A 29 -0.65 -11.25 -11.39
C PHE A 29 0.16 -11.45 -10.12
N LEU A 30 1.22 -12.25 -10.14
CA LEU A 30 2.11 -12.44 -8.98
C LEU A 30 2.81 -11.14 -8.60
N ILE A 31 3.35 -10.41 -9.58
CA ILE A 31 3.98 -9.09 -9.35
C ILE A 31 2.96 -8.12 -8.76
N LEU A 32 1.75 -8.10 -9.34
CA LEU A 32 0.65 -7.27 -8.88
C LEU A 32 0.24 -7.62 -7.44
N LEU A 33 0.03 -8.90 -7.15
CA LEU A 33 -0.39 -9.38 -5.84
C LEU A 33 0.63 -8.98 -4.76
N LEU A 34 1.92 -9.19 -5.02
CA LEU A 34 2.97 -8.84 -4.06
C LEU A 34 3.18 -7.33 -3.90
N SER A 35 2.64 -6.49 -4.78
CA SER A 35 2.69 -5.04 -4.60
C SER A 35 1.77 -4.55 -3.47
N PHE A 36 0.76 -5.31 -3.07
CA PHE A 36 -0.21 -4.88 -2.06
C PHE A 36 -0.59 -5.93 -1.01
N ILE A 37 -0.17 -7.20 -1.16
CA ILE A 37 -0.59 -8.28 -0.23
C ILE A 37 -0.22 -8.01 1.22
N CYS A 38 0.85 -7.26 1.50
CA CYS A 38 1.23 -6.92 2.86
C CYS A 38 0.17 -6.08 3.59
N ASP A 39 -0.66 -5.29 2.90
CA ASP A 39 -1.78 -4.56 3.53
C ASP A 39 -2.81 -5.48 4.19
N PHE A 40 -2.91 -6.75 3.76
CA PHE A 40 -3.80 -7.73 4.38
C PHE A 40 -3.32 -8.16 5.76
N ASP A 41 -2.09 -7.81 6.17
CA ASP A 41 -1.65 -8.07 7.53
C ASP A 41 -2.37 -7.21 8.59
N VAL A 42 -3.20 -6.24 8.15
CA VAL A 42 -4.15 -5.52 9.00
C VAL A 42 -5.08 -6.45 9.78
N PHE A 43 -5.46 -7.61 9.21
CA PHE A 43 -6.25 -8.62 9.89
C PHE A 43 -5.50 -9.29 11.06
N PHE A 44 -4.17 -9.19 11.08
CA PHE A 44 -3.30 -9.68 12.13
C PHE A 44 -2.78 -8.55 13.05
N SER A 45 -3.33 -7.34 12.92
CA SER A 45 -2.94 -6.16 13.71
C SER A 45 -3.00 -6.38 15.22
N GLN A 46 -3.88 -7.25 15.72
CA GLN A 46 -3.95 -7.63 17.14
C GLN A 46 -2.64 -8.22 17.70
N PHE A 47 -1.81 -8.82 16.85
CA PHE A 47 -0.50 -9.37 17.24
C PHE A 47 0.62 -8.33 17.16
N ALA A 48 0.32 -7.15 16.62
CA ALA A 48 1.28 -6.10 16.39
C ALA A 48 1.35 -5.13 17.58
N LYS A 49 2.53 -4.54 17.81
CA LYS A 49 2.71 -3.53 18.86
C LYS A 49 1.76 -2.35 18.60
N ASN A 50 1.03 -1.94 19.64
CA ASN A 50 0.02 -0.87 19.59
C ASN A 50 -1.13 -1.14 18.60
N HIS A 51 -1.42 -2.40 18.28
CA HIS A 51 -2.43 -2.79 17.29
C HIS A 51 -2.19 -2.19 15.89
N ASN A 52 -0.93 -1.91 15.56
CA ASN A 52 -0.52 -1.31 14.30
C ASN A 52 0.18 -2.36 13.42
N HIS A 53 -0.51 -2.84 12.38
CA HIS A 53 -0.02 -3.88 11.48
C HIS A 53 1.34 -3.55 10.84
N ARG A 54 1.67 -2.27 10.68
CA ARG A 54 2.97 -1.81 10.18
C ARG A 54 4.16 -2.13 11.10
N MET A 55 3.88 -2.69 12.28
CA MET A 55 4.86 -3.20 13.22
C MET A 55 5.16 -4.70 13.01
N LEU A 56 4.37 -5.40 12.19
CA LEU A 56 4.56 -6.80 11.82
C LEU A 56 5.74 -6.95 10.86
N ILE A 57 6.32 -8.16 10.82
CA ILE A 57 7.45 -8.47 9.93
C ILE A 57 7.06 -8.43 8.45
N SER A 58 5.79 -8.73 8.14
CA SER A 58 5.17 -8.58 6.83
C SER A 58 5.12 -7.12 6.35
N HIS A 59 5.29 -6.16 7.24
CA HIS A 59 5.39 -4.74 6.88
C HIS A 59 6.84 -4.23 6.99
N SER A 60 7.82 -5.09 6.75
CA SER A 60 9.25 -4.73 6.71
C SER A 60 9.86 -5.07 5.35
N ILE A 61 11.10 -4.63 5.11
CA ILE A 61 11.84 -4.96 3.89
C ILE A 61 12.33 -6.42 3.88
N ILE A 62 12.27 -7.13 5.01
CA ILE A 62 12.85 -8.47 5.16
C ILE A 62 12.18 -9.49 4.22
N PRO A 63 10.84 -9.63 4.18
CA PRO A 63 10.18 -10.56 3.26
C PRO A 63 10.52 -10.28 1.80
N SER A 64 10.61 -9.01 1.40
CA SER A 64 10.91 -8.65 0.01
C SER A 64 12.32 -9.04 -0.40
N LEU A 65 13.32 -8.83 0.47
CA LEU A 65 14.69 -9.29 0.25
C LEU A 65 14.76 -10.81 0.10
N PHE A 66 14.02 -11.55 0.91
CA PHE A 66 13.95 -13.01 0.80
C PHE A 66 13.38 -13.46 -0.55
N ILE A 67 12.28 -12.83 -1.00
CA ILE A 67 11.67 -13.11 -2.31
C ILE A 67 12.65 -12.79 -3.46
N ILE A 68 13.35 -11.65 -3.38
CA ILE A 68 14.37 -11.26 -4.38
C ILE A 68 15.48 -12.32 -4.45
N VAL A 69 16.01 -12.75 -3.31
CA VAL A 69 17.08 -13.76 -3.27
C VAL A 69 16.63 -15.08 -3.89
N ILE A 70 15.42 -15.56 -3.58
CA ILE A 70 14.87 -16.77 -4.20
C ILE A 70 14.69 -16.56 -5.71
N GLY A 71 14.15 -15.42 -6.15
CA GLY A 71 13.97 -15.10 -7.57
C GLY A 71 15.28 -15.11 -8.35
N VAL A 72 16.36 -14.59 -7.75
CA VAL A 72 17.72 -14.62 -8.34
C VAL A 72 18.25 -16.05 -8.41
N ILE A 73 18.18 -16.82 -7.32
CA ILE A 73 18.69 -18.21 -7.27
C ILE A 73 17.95 -19.12 -8.26
N THR A 74 16.64 -18.93 -8.40
CA THR A 74 15.79 -19.71 -9.32
C THR A 74 15.80 -19.19 -10.75
N ASN A 75 16.46 -18.05 -10.99
CA ASN A 75 16.45 -17.35 -12.28
C ASN A 75 15.03 -17.12 -12.83
N TRP A 76 14.09 -16.75 -11.94
CA TRP A 76 12.70 -16.49 -12.31
C TRP A 76 12.39 -14.99 -12.22
N PRO A 77 12.38 -14.27 -13.37
CA PRO A 77 12.24 -12.81 -13.37
C PRO A 77 10.96 -12.33 -12.69
N ALA A 78 9.84 -13.03 -12.88
CA ALA A 78 8.58 -12.66 -12.24
C ALA A 78 8.68 -12.63 -10.71
N LEU A 79 9.33 -13.63 -10.10
CA LEU A 79 9.52 -13.69 -8.66
C LEU A 79 10.48 -12.60 -8.16
N TYR A 80 11.58 -12.38 -8.88
CA TYR A 80 12.51 -11.28 -8.59
C TYR A 80 11.79 -9.91 -8.57
N PHE A 81 11.01 -9.62 -9.62
CA PHE A 81 10.27 -8.35 -9.71
C PHE A 81 9.10 -8.27 -8.73
N SER A 82 8.53 -9.40 -8.33
CA SER A 82 7.52 -9.42 -7.26
C SER A 82 8.12 -8.98 -5.92
N GLY A 83 9.36 -9.37 -5.62
CA GLY A 83 10.10 -8.88 -4.46
C GLY A 83 10.45 -7.38 -4.57
N ILE A 84 10.72 -6.87 -5.77
CA ILE A 84 10.88 -5.42 -6.00
C ILE A 84 9.56 -4.68 -5.77
N ALA A 85 8.44 -5.18 -6.30
CA ALA A 85 7.12 -4.57 -6.12
C ALA A 85 6.75 -4.47 -4.63
N TYR A 86 7.00 -5.54 -3.87
CA TYR A 86 6.85 -5.54 -2.42
C TYR A 86 7.78 -4.52 -1.74
N SER A 87 9.04 -4.45 -2.16
CA SER A 87 9.98 -3.47 -1.60
C SER A 87 9.51 -2.02 -1.84
N MET A 88 8.99 -1.74 -3.03
CA MET A 88 8.42 -0.43 -3.36
C MET A 88 7.25 -0.11 -2.44
N HIS A 89 6.34 -1.06 -2.18
CA HIS A 89 5.27 -0.88 -1.21
C HIS A 89 5.81 -0.38 0.13
N ILE A 90 6.74 -1.13 0.73
CA ILE A 90 7.32 -0.83 2.04
C ILE A 90 8.01 0.54 2.05
N VAL A 91 8.74 0.86 0.99
CA VAL A 91 9.40 2.17 0.84
C VAL A 91 8.36 3.28 0.82
N ILE A 92 7.28 3.15 0.05
CA ILE A 92 6.29 4.23 -0.03
C ILE A 92 5.56 4.41 1.31
N ASP A 93 5.32 3.32 2.02
CA ASP A 93 4.75 3.36 3.37
C ASP A 93 5.67 4.01 4.43
N THR A 94 6.93 4.28 4.10
CA THR A 94 7.78 5.17 4.93
C THR A 94 7.38 6.64 4.78
N PHE A 95 6.77 7.05 3.68
CA PHE A 95 6.42 8.45 3.44
C PHE A 95 5.13 8.87 4.15
N ASP A 96 4.14 8.00 4.28
CA ASP A 96 2.80 8.37 4.76
C ASP A 96 2.65 8.35 6.30
N TRP A 97 2.64 7.17 6.92
CA TRP A 97 2.54 6.95 8.37
C TRP A 97 3.81 6.33 8.95
N GLY A 98 4.75 5.93 8.10
CA GLY A 98 5.96 5.21 8.51
C GLY A 98 5.68 3.73 8.73
N THR A 99 6.74 2.93 8.67
CA THR A 99 6.67 1.48 8.90
C THR A 99 7.90 1.01 9.69
N ASN A 100 7.84 -0.19 10.27
CA ASN A 100 8.98 -0.82 10.91
C ASN A 100 9.94 -1.40 9.85
N PHE A 101 10.60 -0.52 9.10
CA PHE A 101 11.32 -0.83 7.86
C PHE A 101 12.28 -2.03 7.96
N PHE A 102 13.11 -2.06 9.01
CA PHE A 102 14.05 -3.17 9.26
C PHE A 102 13.52 -4.19 10.28
N TYR A 103 12.32 -4.03 10.80
CA TYR A 103 11.70 -4.86 11.86
C TYR A 103 12.40 -4.85 13.25
N PHE A 104 13.73 -4.91 13.31
CA PHE A 104 14.54 -5.12 14.52
C PHE A 104 14.40 -4.02 15.56
N GLN A 105 14.22 -2.77 15.12
CA GLN A 105 14.14 -1.62 16.02
C GLN A 105 12.80 -1.51 16.75
N LYS A 106 11.77 -2.25 16.31
CA LYS A 106 10.40 -2.23 16.87
C LYS A 106 9.86 -0.80 17.03
N LYS A 107 10.21 0.06 16.07
CA LYS A 107 9.80 1.47 15.96
C LYS A 107 9.46 1.79 14.50
N GLN A 108 8.46 2.65 14.30
CA GLN A 108 8.13 3.14 12.96
C GLN A 108 9.17 4.17 12.50
N VAL A 109 9.77 3.90 11.35
CA VAL A 109 10.72 4.75 10.62
C VAL A 109 10.02 5.33 9.39
N GLY A 110 10.41 6.54 8.99
CA GLY A 110 9.86 7.22 7.82
C GLY A 110 9.64 8.71 8.03
N LEU A 111 9.23 9.41 6.95
CA LEU A 111 8.95 10.84 6.95
C LEU A 111 7.62 11.18 7.62
N LYS A 112 6.64 10.26 7.57
CA LYS A 112 5.33 10.37 8.23
C LYS A 112 4.58 11.68 7.88
N LEU A 113 4.49 11.98 6.59
CA LEU A 113 3.99 13.26 6.07
C LEU A 113 2.54 13.59 6.47
N LEU A 114 1.76 12.60 6.89
CA LEU A 114 0.35 12.77 7.26
C LEU A 114 0.10 13.11 8.74
N ILE A 115 1.15 13.10 9.58
CA ILE A 115 1.02 13.35 11.01
C ILE A 115 2.15 14.24 11.53
N SER A 116 1.81 15.22 12.37
CA SER A 116 2.83 16.03 13.02
C SER A 116 3.55 15.24 14.13
N LYS A 117 4.76 15.68 14.49
CA LYS A 117 5.53 15.07 15.58
C LYS A 117 4.79 15.14 16.93
N GLU A 118 4.05 16.22 17.17
CA GLU A 118 3.25 16.39 18.39
C GLU A 118 2.10 15.38 18.44
N GLU A 119 1.35 15.25 17.35
CA GLU A 119 0.25 14.28 17.22
C GLU A 119 0.75 12.85 17.37
N PHE A 120 1.88 12.51 16.74
CA PHE A 120 2.47 11.19 16.84
C PHE A 120 2.88 10.82 18.28
N ASN A 121 3.48 11.76 19.01
CA ASN A 121 3.91 11.54 20.39
C ASN A 121 2.74 11.49 21.38
N ASN A 122 1.62 12.14 21.06
CA ASN A 122 0.43 12.22 21.91
C ASN A 122 -0.78 11.53 21.27
N LEU A 123 -0.56 10.51 20.44
CA LEU A 123 -1.58 9.90 19.61
C LEU A 123 -2.88 9.52 20.37
N PRO A 124 -2.83 8.89 21.57
CA PRO A 124 -4.05 8.57 22.32
C PRO A 124 -4.95 9.78 22.60
N LYS A 125 -4.36 10.95 22.88
CA LYS A 125 -5.10 12.20 23.13
C LYS A 125 -5.84 12.68 21.87
N TYR A 126 -5.23 12.51 20.70
CA TYR A 126 -5.84 12.93 19.44
C TYR A 126 -6.89 11.93 18.96
N LEU A 127 -6.65 10.62 19.12
CA LEU A 127 -7.61 9.57 18.80
C LEU A 127 -8.88 9.67 19.65
N ALA A 128 -8.76 10.04 20.93
CA ALA A 128 -9.90 10.17 21.85
C ALA A 128 -10.90 11.28 21.46
N LYS A 129 -10.56 12.16 20.51
CA LYS A 129 -11.46 13.21 20.01
C LYS A 129 -12.51 12.69 19.02
N TYR A 130 -12.33 11.47 18.51
CA TYR A 130 -13.20 10.87 17.50
C TYR A 130 -14.05 9.78 18.13
N LYS A 131 -15.29 9.61 17.63
CA LYS A 131 -16.15 8.48 18.02
C LYS A 131 -15.52 7.15 17.60
N LYS A 132 -14.80 7.15 16.48
CA LYS A 132 -13.99 6.03 15.98
C LYS A 132 -12.54 6.46 15.75
N PRO A 133 -11.53 5.81 16.38
CA PRO A 133 -10.12 6.17 16.21
C PRO A 133 -9.65 6.16 14.75
N GLU A 134 -10.22 5.30 13.92
CA GLU A 134 -9.90 5.18 12.50
C GLU A 134 -10.22 6.46 11.72
N THR A 135 -11.20 7.25 12.20
CA THR A 135 -11.58 8.51 11.56
C THR A 135 -10.45 9.53 11.57
N PHE A 136 -9.59 9.54 12.60
CA PHE A 136 -8.41 10.42 12.65
C PHE A 136 -7.49 10.20 11.44
N PHE A 137 -7.18 8.94 11.13
CA PHE A 137 -6.30 8.60 10.02
C PHE A 137 -6.97 8.87 8.67
N ASP A 138 -8.26 8.54 8.57
CA ASP A 138 -9.07 8.74 7.37
C ASP A 138 -9.21 10.23 7.02
N GLU A 139 -9.52 11.08 8.01
CA GLU A 139 -9.63 12.53 7.82
C GLU A 139 -8.30 13.16 7.39
N LYS A 140 -7.18 12.78 8.03
CA LYS A 140 -5.84 13.25 7.66
C LYS A 140 -5.48 12.87 6.23
N TYR A 141 -5.87 11.68 5.80
CA TYR A 141 -5.64 11.21 4.44
C TYR A 141 -6.44 12.03 3.43
N TYR A 142 -7.76 12.07 3.59
CA TYR A 142 -8.66 12.72 2.62
C TYR A 142 -8.61 14.25 2.66
N SER A 143 -8.07 14.86 3.72
CA SER A 143 -7.77 16.31 3.74
C SER A 143 -6.46 16.67 3.03
N SER A 144 -5.58 15.70 2.79
CA SER A 144 -4.31 15.92 2.09
C SER A 144 -4.50 15.98 0.58
N LYS A 145 -4.61 17.19 0.03
CA LYS A 145 -4.67 17.44 -1.43
C LYS A 145 -3.48 16.85 -2.18
N ILE A 146 -2.30 16.80 -1.55
CA ILE A 146 -1.09 16.24 -2.15
C ILE A 146 -1.25 14.73 -2.32
N CYS A 147 -1.71 14.01 -1.28
CA CYS A 147 -1.92 12.56 -1.37
C CYS A 147 -2.98 12.21 -2.42
N LEU A 148 -4.11 12.91 -2.42
CA LEU A 148 -5.15 12.71 -3.42
C LEU A 148 -4.65 13.03 -4.84
N GLY A 149 -3.87 14.10 -5.01
CA GLY A 149 -3.25 14.43 -6.30
C GLY A 149 -2.31 13.34 -6.80
N ILE A 150 -1.47 12.79 -5.93
CA ILE A 150 -0.57 11.67 -6.25
C ILE A 150 -1.38 10.43 -6.66
N GLU A 151 -2.46 10.09 -5.96
CA GLU A 151 -3.32 8.95 -6.32
C GLU A 151 -3.94 9.10 -7.70
N VAL A 152 -4.46 10.29 -8.03
CA VAL A 152 -5.05 10.56 -9.35
C VAL A 152 -4.00 10.45 -10.45
N ILE A 153 -2.81 11.01 -10.23
CA ILE A 153 -1.69 10.90 -11.17
C ILE A 153 -1.32 9.42 -11.37
N LEU A 154 -1.19 8.66 -10.28
CA LEU A 154 -0.86 7.23 -10.36
C LEU A 154 -1.95 6.41 -11.05
N PHE A 155 -3.23 6.74 -10.87
CA PHE A 155 -4.32 6.11 -11.61
C PHE A 155 -4.23 6.38 -13.12
N VAL A 156 -3.99 7.63 -13.51
CA VAL A 156 -3.85 7.99 -14.94
C VAL A 156 -2.64 7.27 -15.55
N LEU A 157 -1.49 7.28 -14.86
CA LEU A 157 -0.30 6.57 -15.31
C LEU A 157 -0.54 5.06 -15.39
N MET A 158 -1.20 4.46 -14.40
CA MET A 158 -1.57 3.05 -14.40
C MET A 158 -2.36 2.67 -15.65
N VAL A 159 -3.39 3.44 -16.01
CA VAL A 159 -4.21 3.18 -17.20
C VAL A 159 -3.38 3.33 -18.49
N ILE A 160 -2.60 4.40 -18.60
CA ILE A 160 -1.75 4.65 -19.79
C ILE A 160 -0.75 3.51 -19.98
N PHE A 161 -0.02 3.13 -18.94
CA PHE A 161 1.01 2.10 -19.03
C PHE A 161 0.41 0.72 -19.32
N MET A 162 -0.76 0.41 -18.75
CA MET A 162 -1.43 -0.85 -19.04
C MET A 162 -1.91 -0.92 -20.50
N ILE A 163 -2.48 0.16 -21.05
CA ILE A 163 -2.90 0.20 -22.45
C ILE A 163 -1.71 0.03 -23.40
N ILE A 164 -0.58 0.69 -23.11
CA ILE A 164 0.59 0.67 -23.99
C ILE A 164 1.35 -0.66 -23.90
N PHE A 165 1.56 -1.20 -22.70
CA PHE A 165 2.50 -2.31 -22.48
C PHE A 165 1.87 -3.65 -22.08
N ALA A 166 0.58 -3.67 -21.71
CA ALA A 166 -0.07 -4.87 -21.18
C ALA A 166 -1.59 -4.91 -21.47
N PHE A 167 -2.03 -4.50 -22.66
CA PHE A 167 -3.45 -4.40 -23.01
C PHE A 167 -4.21 -5.73 -22.84
N GLN A 168 -3.55 -6.86 -23.06
CA GLN A 168 -4.12 -8.20 -22.83
C GLN A 168 -4.58 -8.43 -21.38
N TYR A 169 -4.07 -7.67 -20.42
CA TYR A 169 -4.39 -7.77 -18.99
C TYR A 169 -5.25 -6.59 -18.48
N ILE A 170 -5.87 -5.81 -19.38
CA ILE A 170 -6.66 -4.62 -19.05
C ILE A 170 -7.78 -4.89 -18.02
N PHE A 171 -8.32 -6.11 -17.99
CA PHE A 171 -9.36 -6.49 -17.04
C PHE A 171 -8.89 -6.44 -15.58
N LEU A 172 -7.58 -6.49 -15.29
CA LEU A 172 -7.06 -6.38 -13.93
C LEU A 172 -7.31 -4.99 -13.30
N ILE A 173 -7.66 -3.97 -14.10
CA ILE A 173 -8.11 -2.66 -13.58
C ILE A 173 -9.35 -2.81 -12.70
N PHE A 174 -10.21 -3.82 -12.90
CA PHE A 174 -11.39 -4.01 -12.05
C PHE A 174 -11.02 -4.22 -10.57
N ILE A 175 -9.85 -4.80 -10.27
CA ILE A 175 -9.35 -4.95 -8.89
C ILE A 175 -9.15 -3.57 -8.24
N TYR A 176 -8.66 -2.58 -9.00
CA TYR A 176 -8.51 -1.21 -8.51
C TYR A 176 -9.85 -0.63 -8.09
N PHE A 177 -10.88 -0.76 -8.93
CA PHE A 177 -12.21 -0.23 -8.60
C PHE A 177 -12.85 -0.93 -7.39
N ILE A 178 -12.64 -2.24 -7.22
CA ILE A 178 -13.11 -2.96 -6.02
C ILE A 178 -12.54 -2.31 -4.74
N PHE A 179 -11.23 -2.10 -4.69
CA PHE A 179 -10.60 -1.49 -3.52
C PHE A 179 -10.97 -0.01 -3.35
N LEU A 180 -11.12 0.74 -4.45
CA LEU A 180 -11.54 2.14 -4.39
C LEU A 180 -12.95 2.25 -3.80
N CYS A 181 -13.88 1.41 -4.26
CA CYS A 181 -15.23 1.35 -3.71
C CYS A 181 -15.21 1.00 -2.21
N PHE A 182 -14.38 0.04 -1.80
CA PHE A 182 -14.22 -0.30 -0.38
C PHE A 182 -13.73 0.90 0.45
N HIS A 183 -12.68 1.61 -0.01
CA HIS A 183 -12.13 2.78 0.68
C HIS A 183 -13.14 3.93 0.77
N LEU A 184 -13.81 4.27 -0.33
CA LEU A 184 -14.82 5.33 -0.35
C LEU A 184 -16.03 4.98 0.54
N TYR A 185 -16.50 3.73 0.49
CA TYR A 185 -17.56 3.28 1.38
C TYR A 185 -17.18 3.43 2.85
N ARG A 186 -15.95 3.03 3.22
CA ARG A 186 -15.43 3.20 4.58
C ARG A 186 -15.37 4.67 4.98
N HIS A 187 -14.82 5.53 4.13
CA HIS A 187 -14.72 6.98 4.36
C HIS A 187 -16.08 7.60 4.66
N PHE A 188 -17.05 7.42 3.75
CA PHE A 188 -18.39 7.99 3.93
C PHE A 188 -19.12 7.41 5.14
N ARG A 189 -18.90 6.13 5.46
CA ARG A 189 -19.44 5.52 6.67
C ARG A 189 -18.87 6.15 7.95
N LEU A 190 -17.55 6.34 8.02
CA LEU A 190 -16.90 6.98 9.17
C LEU A 190 -17.35 8.43 9.32
N LYS A 191 -17.39 9.19 8.21
CA LYS A 191 -17.89 10.57 8.18
C LYS A 191 -19.32 10.67 8.73
N ARG A 192 -20.20 9.74 8.36
CA ARG A 192 -21.58 9.69 8.86
C ARG A 192 -21.65 9.41 10.37
N ILE A 193 -20.80 8.51 10.88
CA ILE A 193 -20.74 8.18 12.32
C ILE A 193 -20.30 9.40 13.13
N GLU A 194 -19.31 10.14 12.65
CA GLU A 194 -18.85 11.35 13.34
C GLU A 194 -19.87 12.49 13.26
N SER A 195 -20.71 12.55 12.21
CA SER A 195 -21.73 13.59 12.06
C SER A 195 -23.07 13.30 12.75
N SER A 196 -23.36 12.04 13.08
CA SER A 196 -24.54 11.70 13.89
C SER A 196 -24.31 12.14 15.32
N ASP A 197 -25.29 12.74 16.00
CA ASP A 197 -25.20 13.15 17.40
C ASP A 197 -25.11 11.94 18.36
#